data_AF-A0A959NJL7-F1
#
_entry.id   AF-A0A959NJL7-F1
#
_cell.length_a   1.000
_cell.length_b   1.000
_cell.length_c   1.000
_cell.angle_alpha   90.00
_cell.angle_beta   90.00
_cell.angle_gamma   90.00
#
_symmetry.space_group_name_H-M   'P 1'
#
loop_
_entity.id
_entity.type
_entity.pdbx_description
1 polymer ?
#
loop_
_entity_poly.entity_id
_entity_poly.type
_entity_poly.pdbx_seq_one_letter_code
_entity_poly.pdbx_strand_id
1 'polypeptide(L)' 'LTSTYSFNFPPGYFVRTVGEITKAKSSNFYILKIKPGANFYNLQQVFVVENLQYAEQKQLDKDTKNKIDDPKHNLK' A
#
# COMPACT_ATOMS: atom_id res chain seq x y z
N LEU A 1 -10.34 -1.01 -4.47
CA LEU A 1 -10.22 0.04 -3.44
C LEU A 1 -8.78 0.09 -2.96
N THR A 2 -8.37 1.13 -2.24
CA THR A 2 -7.08 1.14 -1.52
C THR A 2 -7.08 0.05 -0.44
N SER A 3 -5.93 -0.59 -0.22
CA SER A 3 -5.78 -1.68 0.74
C SER A 3 -5.59 -1.18 2.17
N THR A 4 -5.85 -2.05 3.14
CA THR A 4 -5.59 -1.83 4.58
C THR A 4 -4.12 -1.97 4.97
N TYR A 5 -3.30 -2.53 4.09
CA TYR A 5 -1.89 -2.84 4.37
C TYR A 5 -0.92 -1.74 3.94
N SER A 6 -1.40 -0.72 3.21
CA SER A 6 -0.56 0.39 2.77
C SER A 6 -0.57 1.50 3.82
N PHE A 7 0.60 1.85 4.36
CA PHE A 7 0.76 2.99 5.28
C PHE A 7 0.66 4.36 4.58
N ASN A 8 0.72 4.36 3.23
CA ASN A 8 0.73 5.59 2.44
C ASN A 8 -0.68 6.06 2.05
N PHE A 9 -1.68 5.19 2.10
CA PHE A 9 -3.02 5.50 1.63
C PHE A 9 -4.04 4.93 2.62
N PRO A 10 -5.02 5.73 3.05
CA PRO A 10 -6.09 5.20 3.87
C PRO A 10 -6.88 4.12 3.11
N PRO A 11 -7.39 3.07 3.78
CA PRO A 11 -8.12 1.99 3.14
C PRO A 11 -9.50 2.40 2.65
N GLY A 12 -10.04 1.63 1.70
CA GLY A 12 -11.43 1.74 1.28
C GLY A 12 -11.74 2.85 0.26
N TYR A 13 -10.74 3.62 -0.17
CA TYR A 13 -10.94 4.66 -1.17
C TYR A 13 -11.10 4.06 -2.56
N PHE A 14 -12.04 4.62 -3.34
CA PHE A 14 -12.27 4.19 -4.70
C PHE A 14 -11.09 4.58 -5.58
N VAL A 15 -10.35 3.56 -6.00
CA VAL A 15 -9.25 3.73 -6.94
C VAL A 15 -9.88 3.75 -8.32
N ARG A 16 -10.42 2.62 -8.78
CA ARG A 16 -10.66 2.33 -10.20
C ARG A 16 -11.45 1.01 -10.39
N THR A 17 -11.73 0.63 -11.64
CA THR A 17 -12.25 -0.70 -12.05
C THR A 17 -11.26 -1.50 -12.91
N VAL A 18 -11.40 -2.83 -12.97
CA VAL A 18 -10.55 -3.68 -13.81
C VAL A 18 -10.94 -3.54 -15.28
N GLY A 19 -9.97 -3.29 -16.15
CA GLY A 19 -10.16 -3.20 -17.59
C GLY A 19 -9.73 -4.45 -18.34
N GLU A 20 -8.59 -5.03 -17.95
CA GLU A 20 -8.01 -6.22 -18.60
C GLU A 20 -7.25 -7.05 -17.56
N ILE A 21 -7.21 -8.36 -17.77
CA ILE A 21 -6.49 -9.32 -16.93
C ILE A 21 -5.58 -10.14 -17.84
N THR A 22 -4.28 -10.14 -17.56
CA THR A 22 -3.28 -10.89 -18.32
C THR A 22 -2.50 -11.79 -17.38
N LYS A 23 -2.36 -13.08 -17.70
CA LYS A 23 -1.49 -13.98 -16.93
C LYS A 23 -0.03 -13.72 -17.32
N ALA A 24 0.83 -13.51 -16.32
CA ALA A 24 2.26 -13.38 -16.58
C ALA A 24 2.82 -14.71 -17.09
N LYS A 25 3.55 -14.69 -18.21
CA LYS A 25 4.03 -15.93 -18.86
C LYS A 25 5.05 -16.71 -18.01
N SER A 26 5.77 -16.02 -17.13
CA SER A 26 6.88 -16.57 -16.33
C SER A 26 6.56 -16.73 -14.85
N SER A 27 5.36 -16.35 -14.38
CA SER A 27 5.03 -16.37 -12.97
C SER A 27 3.58 -16.75 -12.71
N ASN A 28 3.28 -17.15 -11.46
CA ASN A 28 1.93 -17.46 -11.01
C ASN A 28 1.11 -16.20 -10.69
N PHE A 29 1.50 -15.04 -11.22
CA PHE A 29 0.85 -13.76 -10.97
C PHE A 29 0.00 -13.32 -12.17
N TYR A 30 -1.05 -12.55 -11.87
CA TYR A 30 -1.83 -11.83 -12.86
C TYR A 30 -1.40 -10.37 -12.90
N ILE A 31 -1.34 -9.81 -14.10
CA ILE A 31 -1.17 -8.39 -14.36
C ILE A 31 -2.56 -7.84 -14.68
N LEU A 32 -2.99 -6.86 -13.89
CA LEU A 32 -4.28 -6.21 -14.04
C LEU A 32 -4.08 -4.83 -14.67
N LYS A 33 -4.70 -4.58 -15.82
CA LYS A 33 -4.81 -3.23 -16.38
C LYS A 33 -6.05 -2.58 -15.83
N ILE A 34 -5.87 -1.41 -15.23
CA ILE A 34 -6.89 -0.76 -14.42
C ILE A 34 -7.42 0.50 -15.14
N LYS A 35 -8.74 0.68 -15.17
CA LYS A 35 -9.39 1.84 -15.82
C LYS A 35 -9.58 3.01 -14.87
N PRO A 36 -9.11 4.21 -15.24
CA PRO A 36 -9.31 5.44 -14.50
C PRO A 36 -10.75 5.69 -13.97
N GLY A 37 -10.99 5.79 -12.65
CA GLY A 37 -12.26 6.23 -12.04
C GLY A 37 -12.42 7.75 -11.97
N ALA A 38 -11.32 8.48 -11.74
CA ALA A 38 -11.27 9.93 -11.88
C ALA A 38 -10.66 10.33 -13.24
N ASN A 39 -11.16 11.40 -13.85
CA ASN A 39 -10.57 11.96 -15.06
C ASN A 39 -9.36 12.82 -14.71
N PHE A 40 -8.16 12.27 -14.90
CA PHE A 40 -6.91 12.97 -14.63
C PHE A 40 -6.58 14.07 -15.66
N TYR A 41 -7.27 14.11 -16.81
CA TYR A 41 -7.05 15.15 -17.81
C TYR A 41 -7.61 16.51 -17.35
N ASN A 42 -8.69 16.50 -16.55
CA ASN A 42 -9.39 17.71 -16.09
C ASN A 42 -9.60 17.67 -14.57
N LEU A 43 -8.53 17.78 -13.79
CA LEU A 43 -8.62 17.91 -12.33
C LEU A 43 -8.88 19.36 -11.94
N GLN A 44 -9.96 19.62 -11.21
CA GLN A 44 -10.29 20.94 -10.68
C GLN A 44 -10.03 21.05 -9.18
N GLN A 45 -10.30 19.98 -8.43
CA GLN A 45 -10.17 19.94 -6.97
C GLN A 45 -9.48 18.64 -6.55
N VAL A 46 -8.54 18.76 -5.62
CA VAL A 46 -7.80 17.64 -5.04
C VAL A 46 -7.72 17.82 -3.54
N PHE A 47 -7.76 16.72 -2.80
CA PHE A 47 -7.62 16.70 -1.35
C PHE A 47 -6.35 15.93 -0.99
N VAL A 48 -5.54 16.53 -0.12
CA VAL A 48 -4.37 15.87 0.46
C VAL A 48 -4.81 15.19 1.73
N VAL A 49 -4.51 13.89 1.85
CA VAL A 49 -4.79 13.13 3.07
C VAL A 49 -3.47 12.86 3.77
N GLU A 50 -3.33 13.38 4.98
CA GLU A 50 -2.16 13.16 5.83
C GLU A 50 -2.32 11.90 6.68
N ASN A 51 -1.23 11.15 6.87
CA ASN A 51 -1.20 10.05 7.82
C ASN A 51 -0.78 10.56 9.21
N LEU A 52 -1.76 10.81 10.06
CA LEU A 52 -1.55 11.32 11.42
C LEU A 52 -0.77 10.34 12.33
N GLN A 53 -0.83 9.04 12.05
CA GLN A 53 -0.20 7.98 12.87
C GLN A 53 1.19 7.60 12.38
N TYR A 54 1.70 8.27 11.35
CA TYR A 54 2.95 7.90 10.69
C TYR A 54 4.15 7.89 11.65
N ALA A 55 4.24 8.88 12.56
CA ALA A 55 5.35 8.99 13.50
C ALA A 55 5.40 7.81 14.48
N GLU A 56 4.26 7.42 15.04
CA GLU A 56 4.14 6.29 15.96
C GLU A 56 4.47 4.97 15.25
N GLN A 57 3.91 4.74 14.06
CA GLN A 57 4.19 3.54 13.26
C GLN A 57 5.68 3.40 12.95
N LYS A 58 6.34 4.49 12.55
CA LYS A 58 7.78 4.50 12.27
C LYS A 58 8.62 4.17 13.51
N GLN A 59 8.19 4.63 14.68
CA GLN A 59 8.84 4.30 15.94
C GLN A 59 8.67 2.83 16.29
N LEU A 60 7.44 2.29 16.19
CA LEU A 60 7.15 0.88 16.41
C LEU A 60 7.94 -0.04 15.46
N ASP A 61 8.05 0.32 14.19
CA ASP A 61 8.86 -0.42 13.20
C ASP A 61 10.34 -0.45 13.58
N LYS A 62 10.87 0.67 14.05
CA LYS A 62 12.26 0.77 14.51
C LYS A 62 12.49 -0.11 15.74
N ASP A 63 11.58 -0.04 16.72
CA ASP A 63 11.68 -0.82 17.96
C ASP A 63 11.51 -2.32 17.71
N THR A 64 10.71 -2.70 16.70
CA THR A 64 10.50 -4.09 16.31
C THR A 64 11.72 -4.66 15.59
N LYS A 65 12.35 -3.90 14.68
CA LYS A 65 13.61 -4.32 14.03
C LYS A 65 14.71 -4.62 15.03
N ASN A 66 14.89 -3.73 16.02
CA ASN A 66 15.90 -3.91 17.06
C ASN A 66 15.71 -5.20 17.87
N LYS A 67 14.47 -5.65 18.07
CA LYS A 67 14.15 -6.88 18.81
C LYS A 67 14.37 -8.16 17.99
N ILE A 68 14.23 -8.08 16.67
CA ILE A 68 14.47 -9.21 15.75
C ILE A 68 15.98 -9.43 15.56
N ASP A 69 16.75 -8.34 15.50
CA ASP A 69 18.21 -8.37 15.33
C ASP A 69 18.97 -8.65 16.65
N ASP A 70 18.25 -8.73 17.78
CA ASP A 70 18.84 -9.02 19.10
C ASP A 70 19.18 -10.52 19.20
N PRO A 71 20.46 -10.91 19.35
CA PRO A 71 20.89 -12.32 19.29
C PRO A 71 20.30 -13.22 20.40
N LYS A 72 19.65 -12.65 21.41
CA LYS A 72 18.99 -13.38 22.50
C LYS A 72 17.69 -14.10 22.07
N HIS A 73 17.06 -13.72 20.95
CA HIS A 73 15.86 -14.41 20.45
C HIS A 73 16.19 -15.60 19.53
N ASN A 74 17.41 -15.73 19.03
CA ASN A 74 17.86 -16.87 18.21
C ASN A 74 18.40 -18.05 19.04
N LEU A 75 18.22 -18.02 20.36
CA LEU A 75 18.63 -19.05 21.31
C LEU A 75 17.40 -19.62 22.03
N LYS A 76 16.45 -20.19 21.28
CA LYS A 76 15.53 -21.23 21.76
C LYS A 76 15.11 -22.11 20.60
#